data_AF-A0AA35UDF2-F1
#
_entry.id   AF-A0AA35UDF2-F1
#
_cell.length_a   1.000
_cell.length_b   1.000
_cell.length_c   1.000
_cell.angle_alpha   90.00
_cell.angle_beta   90.00
_cell.angle_gamma   90.00
#
_symmetry.space_group_name_H-M   'P 1'
#
loop_
_entity.id
_entity.type
_entity.pdbx_description
1 polymer ?
#
loop_
_entity_poly.entity_id
_entity_poly.type
_entity_poly.pdbx_seq_one_letter_code
_entity_poly.pdbx_strand_id
1 'polypeptide(L)'
;MTNDTVLLGGLGVLVLGGVIWFVAQRLVDSNLSARAKRLSVYLIIGGFVVSVVMVMRWHAESYIAESQAVNKINTSQHSELSISV
;
A
#
# COMPACT_ATOMS: atom_id res chain seq x y z
N MET A 1 19.31 -0.67 -1.01
CA MET A 1 18.52 -0.83 0.23
C MET A 1 17.16 -1.32 -0.20
N THR A 2 16.93 -2.63 -0.09
CA THR A 2 15.66 -3.27 -0.41
C THR A 2 14.62 -2.63 0.50
N ASN A 3 13.82 -1.71 -0.03
CA ASN A 3 12.69 -1.19 0.71
C ASN A 3 11.77 -2.38 0.93
N ASP A 4 11.65 -2.85 2.17
CA ASP A 4 10.74 -3.90 2.61
C ASP A 4 9.28 -3.42 2.47
N THR A 5 8.89 -3.10 1.25
CA THR A 5 7.58 -2.62 0.84
C THR A 5 6.53 -3.68 1.12
N VAL A 6 6.92 -4.97 1.11
CA VAL A 6 6.07 -6.09 1.53
C VAL A 6 5.76 -6.07 3.02
N LEU A 7 6.75 -5.77 3.89
CA LEU A 7 6.52 -5.63 5.34
C LEU A 7 5.74 -4.35 5.64
N LEU A 8 6.03 -3.26 4.93
CA LEU A 8 5.29 -2.01 5.08
C LEU A 8 3.83 -2.15 4.62
N GLY A 9 3.58 -2.86 3.52
CA GLY A 9 2.25 -3.19 3.04
C GLY A 9 1.49 -4.10 4.01
N GLY A 10 2.14 -5.18 4.49
CA GLY A 10 1.56 -6.09 5.48
C GLY A 10 1.25 -5.40 6.82
N LEU A 11 2.17 -4.56 7.32
CA LEU A 11 1.95 -3.74 8.51
C LEU A 11 0.80 -2.75 8.29
N GLY A 12 0.73 -2.13 7.11
CA GLY A 12 -0.37 -1.23 6.74
C GLY A 12 -1.73 -1.93 6.79
N VAL A 13 -1.83 -3.16 6.27
CA VAL A 13 -3.07 -3.96 6.33
C VAL A 13 -3.44 -4.33 7.77
N LEU A 14 -2.45 -4.69 8.61
CA LEU A 14 -2.69 -5.01 10.03
C LEU A 14 -3.21 -3.80 10.81
N VAL A 15 -2.58 -2.64 10.63
CA VAL A 15 -3.03 -1.38 11.25
C VAL A 15 -4.42 -1.01 10.75
N LEU A 16 -4.67 -1.12 9.45
CA LEU A 16 -5.98 -0.83 8.86
C LEU A 16 -7.06 -1.76 9.41
N GLY A 17 -6.77 -3.06 9.55
CA GLY A 17 -7.66 -4.03 10.18
C GLY A 17 -7.99 -3.66 11.63
N GLY A 18 -6.98 -3.23 12.40
CA GLY A 18 -7.18 -2.75 13.78
C GLY A 18 -8.06 -1.49 13.86
N VAL A 19 -7.86 -0.53 12.94
CA VAL A 19 -8.69 0.67 12.86
C VAL A 19 -10.13 0.31 12.48
N ILE A 20 -10.32 -0.59 11.51
CA ILE A 20 -11.65 -1.06 11.10
C ILE A 20 -12.36 -1.75 12.28
N TRP A 21 -11.66 -2.62 13.01
CA TRP A 21 -12.19 -3.27 14.20
C TRP A 21 -12.62 -2.25 15.25
N PHE A 22 -11.76 -1.28 15.57
CA PHE A 22 -12.04 -0.25 16.57
C PHE A 22 -13.25 0.61 16.18
N VAL A 23 -13.31 1.04 14.92
CA VAL A 23 -14.43 1.82 14.38
C VAL A 23 -15.73 0.99 14.39
N ALA A 24 -15.66 -0.30 14.02
CA ALA A 24 -16.80 -1.21 14.08
C ALA A 24 -17.31 -1.41 15.52
N GLN A 25 -16.41 -1.59 16.49
CA GLN A 25 -16.76 -1.68 17.91
C GLN A 25 -17.50 -0.42 18.37
N ARG A 26 -16.96 0.76 18.02
CA ARG A 26 -17.56 2.05 18.37
C ARG A 26 -18.92 2.27 17.69
N LEU A 27 -19.09 1.77 16.47
CA LEU A 27 -20.35 1.76 15.74
C LEU A 27 -21.40 0.87 16.40
N VAL A 28 -21.01 -0.31 16.89
CA VAL A 28 -21.90 -1.21 17.63
C VAL A 28 -22.38 -0.54 18.91
N ASP A 29 -21.48 0.04 19.71
CA ASP A 29 -21.80 0.71 20.97
C ASP A 29 -22.54 2.04 20.80
N SER A 30 -22.49 2.64 19.62
CA SER A 30 -23.19 3.89 19.34
C SER A 30 -24.72 3.69 19.25
N ASN A 31 -25.47 4.63 19.81
CA ASN A 31 -26.93 4.70 19.70
C ASN A 31 -27.37 5.31 18.36
N LEU A 32 -26.64 5.00 17.29
CA LEU A 32 -26.92 5.50 15.95
C LEU A 32 -28.09 4.74 15.34
N SER A 33 -28.93 5.47 14.60
CA SER A 33 -29.99 4.92 13.77
C SER A 33 -29.48 3.78 12.88
N ALA A 34 -30.30 2.75 12.68
CA ALA A 34 -29.98 1.59 11.83
C ALA A 34 -29.53 1.99 10.41
N ARG A 35 -30.01 3.13 9.89
CA ARG A 35 -29.63 3.65 8.58
C ARG A 35 -28.21 4.21 8.57
N ALA A 36 -27.81 4.90 9.64
CA ALA A 36 -26.45 5.43 9.81
C ALA A 36 -25.45 4.30 10.01
N LYS A 37 -25.76 3.27 10.81
CA LYS A 37 -24.90 2.09 10.97
C LYS A 37 -24.62 1.39 9.64
N ARG A 38 -25.65 1.21 8.79
CA ARG A 38 -25.47 0.65 7.44
C ARG A 38 -24.58 1.52 6.55
N LEU A 39 -24.77 2.85 6.56
CA LEU A 39 -23.94 3.77 5.78
C LEU A 39 -22.47 3.69 6.20
N SER A 40 -22.19 3.62 7.50
CA SER A 40 -20.83 3.52 8.02
C SER A 40 -20.15 2.22 7.60
N VAL A 41 -20.88 1.09 7.55
CA VAL A 41 -20.34 -0.17 7.02
C VAL A 41 -19.95 -0.04 5.55
N TYR A 42 -20.80 0.59 4.72
CA TYR A 42 -20.46 0.82 3.31
C TYR A 42 -19.24 1.74 3.15
N LEU A 43 -19.10 2.77 3.99
CA LEU A 43 -17.91 3.62 3.99
C LEU A 43 -16.65 2.86 4.40
N ILE A 44 -16.73 1.97 5.40
CA ILE A 44 -15.61 1.13 5.81
C ILE A 44 -15.17 0.22 4.68
N ILE A 45 -16.12 -0.46 4.01
CA ILE A 45 -15.82 -1.36 2.88
C ILE A 45 -15.20 -0.56 1.72
N GLY A 46 -15.81 0.57 1.35
CA GLY A 46 -15.29 1.43 0.29
C GLY A 46 -13.88 1.96 0.60
N GLY A 47 -13.66 2.44 1.83
CA GLY A 47 -12.35 2.90 2.28
C GLY A 47 -11.29 1.79 2.26
N PHE A 48 -11.67 0.57 2.66
CA PHE A 48 -10.78 -0.58 2.60
C PHE A 48 -10.35 -0.90 1.17
N VAL A 49 -11.29 -0.96 0.22
CA VAL A 49 -10.99 -1.21 -1.20
C VAL A 49 -10.05 -0.14 -1.77
N VAL A 50 -10.32 1.14 -1.51
CA VAL A 50 -9.45 2.24 -1.97
C VAL A 50 -8.04 2.13 -1.39
N SER A 51 -7.93 1.77 -0.11
CA SER A 51 -6.64 1.59 0.56
C SER A 51 -5.83 0.45 -0.08
N VAL A 52 -6.46 -0.69 -0.36
CA VAL A 52 -5.83 -1.82 -1.07
C VAL A 52 -5.33 -1.40 -2.46
N VAL A 53 -6.14 -0.67 -3.22
CA VAL A 53 -5.75 -0.17 -4.55
C VAL A 53 -4.53 0.75 -4.46
N MET A 54 -4.49 1.65 -3.48
CA MET A 54 -3.32 2.51 -3.25
C MET A 54 -2.06 1.71 -2.93
N VAL A 55 -2.15 0.69 -2.07
CA VAL A 55 -1.01 -0.16 -1.72
C VAL A 55 -0.49 -0.92 -2.95
N MET A 56 -1.39 -1.52 -3.75
CA MET A 56 -1.01 -2.20 -4.97
C MET A 56 -0.34 -1.27 -5.98
N ARG A 57 -0.88 -0.06 -6.12
CA ARG A 57 -0.32 0.96 -7.01
C ARG A 57 1.06 1.42 -6.54
N TRP A 58 1.23 1.63 -5.23
CA TRP A 58 2.53 1.95 -4.64
C TRP A 58 3.55 0.83 -4.91
N HIS A 59 3.16 -0.43 -4.73
CA HIS A 59 4.02 -1.57 -5.01
C HIS A 59 4.47 -1.61 -6.48
N ALA A 60 3.55 -1.37 -7.42
CA ALA A 60 3.86 -1.32 -8.84
C ALA A 60 4.81 -0.18 -9.19
N GLU A 61 4.57 1.04 -8.69
CA GLU A 61 5.44 2.20 -8.91
C GLU A 61 6.84 1.97 -8.33
N SER A 62 6.94 1.37 -7.14
CA SER A 62 8.21 1.02 -6.49
C SER A 62 9.01 0.01 -7.31
N TYR A 63 8.36 -1.04 -7.82
CA TYR A 63 9.00 -2.06 -8.66
C TYR A 63 9.53 -1.49 -9.98
N ILE A 64 8.78 -0.61 -10.62
CA ILE A 64 9.19 0.07 -11.86
C ILE A 64 10.39 0.98 -11.59
N ALA A 65 10.36 1.77 -10.52
CA ALA A 65 11.46 2.66 -10.15
C ALA A 65 12.76 1.89 -9.88
N GLU A 66 12.67 0.77 -9.17
CA GLU A 66 13.82 -0.10 -8.88
C GLU A 66 14.37 -0.73 -10.16
N SER A 67 13.50 -1.23 -11.05
CA SER A 67 13.90 -1.82 -12.34
C SER A 67 14.62 -0.82 -13.24
N GLN A 68 14.18 0.45 -13.26
CA GLN A 68 14.82 1.52 -14.02
C GLN A 68 16.18 1.92 -13.44
N ALA A 69 16.32 1.92 -12.11
CA ALA A 69 17.59 2.19 -11.45
C ALA A 69 18.64 1.11 -11.77
N VAL A 70 18.25 -0.16 -11.74
CA VAL A 70 19.14 -1.29 -12.10
C VAL A 70 19.58 -1.21 -13.56
N ASN A 71 18.66 -0.88 -14.48
CA ASN A 71 18.99 -0.77 -15.90
C ASN A 71 20.03 0.34 -16.18
N LYS A 72 19.88 1.50 -15.52
CA LYS A 72 20.84 2.61 -15.62
C LYS A 72 22.23 2.23 -15.13
N ILE A 73 22.33 1.47 -14.04
CA ILE A 73 23.62 1.02 -13.49
C ILE A 73 24.33 0.08 -14.47
N ASN A 74 23.61 -0.91 -15.02
CA ASN A 74 24.18 -1.85 -15.98
C ASN A 74 24.66 -1.17 -17.27
N THR A 75 23.91 -0.17 -17.76
CA THR A 75 24.29 0.58 -18.97
C THR A 75 25.55 1.42 -18.74
N SER A 76 25.69 2.05 -17.57
CA SER A 76 26.88 2.81 -17.21
C SER A 76 28.12 1.93 -17.06
N GLN A 77 28.00 0.77 -16.39
CA GLN A 77 29.11 -0.19 -16.27
C GLN A 77 29.55 -0.74 -17.64
N HIS A 78 28.61 -1.04 -18.53
CA HIS A 78 28.94 -1.53 -19.86
C HIS A 78 29.68 -0.47 -20.69
N SER A 79 29.34 0.81 -20.52
CA SER A 79 30.05 1.91 -21.18
C SER A 79 31.46 2.13 -20.65
N GLU A 80 31.71 1.97 -19.35
CA GLU A 80 33.08 2.09 -18.79
C GLU A 80 34.00 0.95 -19.23
N LEU A 81 33.49 -0.28 -19.29
CA LEU A 81 34.26 -1.44 -19.77
C LEU A 81 34.59 -1.35 -21.28
N SER A 82 33.78 -0.62 -22.05
CA SER A 82 33.99 -0.41 -23.49
C SER A 82 35.08 0.64 -23.79
N ILE A 83 35.33 1.56 -22.87
CA ILE A 83 36.30 2.66 -23.04
C ILE A 83 37.69 2.28 -22.49
N SER A 84 37.78 1.22 -21.68
CA SER A 84 39.03 0.74 -21.09
C SER A 84 39.76 -0.35 -21.92
N VAL A 85 39.31 -0.61 -23.15
CA VAL A 85 39.94 -1.50 -24.16
C VAL A 85 40.46 -0.66 -25.31
#